data_AF-A0A7U3YIR2-F1
#
_entry.id   AF-A0A7U3YIR2-F1
#
_cell.length_a   1.000
_cell.length_b   1.000
_cell.length_c   1.000
_cell.angle_alpha   90.00
_cell.angle_beta   90.00
_cell.angle_gamma   90.00
#
_symmetry.space_group_name_H-M   'P 1'
#
loop_
_entity.id
_entity.type
_entity.pdbx_description
1 polymer ?
#
loop_
_entity_poly.entity_id
_entity_poly.type
_entity_poly.pdbx_seq_one_letter_code
_entity_poly.pdbx_strand_id
1 'polypeptide(L)'
;MEKQKKTWIAVSGAVGGFLVALLLLFLALVFLLIKGIQETVEDFGYSNEKILAYIKEKHGIKVTVIREAEPNKGVPGFEDARVRTTDGTDLEFDVNINMFGKISGDNYENVKKRHELEQKYADSRFFKELRELGFSQITFGHKPEDPPLYLELPEDRKLADADTFRMLYKALPVLKNLQNDLSENRADYRIDTISVNGAALSLYGDYQSPEDLGNQWAADNIDLFDDSFIEQDIAKAAHILPDLKSLGFNQESSKPELQCVKMIQYNRCHAYSMTLLTENKDGNGMQLRYDRTEDKEKIFAAIRLIRTVDLPIEKIAIDYVYVPGDPKQQFHSEEELKQRGEQVHFAYQTVEVMNLEHIKTAEGIVFFY
;
A
#
# COMPACT_ATOMS: atom_id res chain seq x y z
N MET A 1 -68.38 -34.87 13.59
CA MET A 1 -67.89 -33.57 14.12
C MET A 1 -66.85 -33.67 15.24
N GLU A 2 -66.79 -34.75 16.04
CA GLU A 2 -65.80 -34.89 17.13
C GLU A 2 -64.35 -35.23 16.68
N LYS A 3 -64.17 -35.99 15.59
CA LYS A 3 -62.83 -36.38 15.14
C LYS A 3 -62.01 -35.19 14.61
N GLN A 4 -62.62 -34.23 13.91
CA GLN A 4 -61.90 -33.06 13.37
C GLN A 4 -61.42 -32.08 14.45
N LYS A 5 -62.15 -31.93 15.57
CA LYS A 5 -61.72 -31.08 16.69
C LYS A 5 -60.50 -31.64 17.42
N LYS A 6 -60.40 -32.98 17.58
CA LYS A 6 -59.23 -33.61 18.22
C LYS A 6 -57.95 -33.49 17.38
N THR A 7 -58.05 -33.55 16.05
CA THR A 7 -56.90 -33.41 15.17
C THR A 7 -56.35 -31.98 15.14
N TRP A 8 -57.22 -30.96 15.16
CA TRP A 8 -56.78 -29.55 15.18
C TRP A 8 -56.08 -29.15 16.50
N ILE A 9 -56.49 -29.70 17.63
CA ILE A 9 -55.84 -29.45 18.95
C ILE A 9 -54.48 -30.15 19.02
N ALA A 10 -54.34 -31.35 18.45
CA ALA A 10 -53.06 -32.06 18.40
C ALA A 10 -52.04 -31.39 17.46
N VAL A 11 -52.49 -30.86 16.32
CA VAL A 11 -51.62 -30.16 15.35
C VAL A 11 -51.19 -28.78 15.89
N SER A 12 -52.08 -28.04 16.56
CA SER A 12 -51.72 -26.76 17.19
C SER A 12 -50.76 -26.91 18.37
N GLY A 13 -50.89 -27.99 19.17
CA GLY A 13 -49.93 -28.33 20.22
C GLY A 13 -48.55 -28.74 19.68
N ALA A 14 -48.50 -29.50 18.57
CA ALA A 14 -47.24 -29.91 17.94
C ALA A 14 -46.50 -28.74 17.30
N VAL A 15 -47.21 -27.81 16.63
CA VAL A 15 -46.62 -26.61 16.04
C VAL A 15 -46.17 -25.62 17.12
N GLY A 16 -46.94 -25.46 18.19
CA GLY A 16 -46.55 -24.65 19.35
C GLY A 16 -45.31 -25.20 20.07
N GLY A 17 -45.24 -26.52 20.27
CA GLY A 17 -44.07 -27.18 20.86
C GLY A 17 -42.82 -27.05 19.98
N PHE A 18 -42.97 -27.14 18.66
CA PHE A 18 -41.88 -26.96 17.71
C PHE A 18 -41.34 -25.52 17.71
N LEU A 19 -42.22 -24.52 17.76
CA LEU A 19 -41.83 -23.11 17.84
C LEU A 19 -41.11 -22.78 19.16
N VAL A 20 -41.58 -23.34 20.29
CA VAL A 20 -40.91 -23.17 21.59
C VAL A 20 -39.54 -23.85 21.58
N ALA A 21 -39.42 -25.04 20.99
CA ALA A 21 -38.13 -25.73 20.85
C ALA A 21 -37.15 -24.92 19.99
N LEU A 22 -37.60 -24.36 18.86
CA LEU A 22 -36.79 -23.47 18.00
C LEU A 22 -36.35 -22.21 18.73
N LEU A 23 -37.25 -21.58 19.49
CA LEU A 23 -36.95 -20.39 20.28
C LEU A 23 -35.90 -20.69 21.36
N LEU A 24 -36.02 -21.82 22.05
CA LEU A 24 -35.05 -22.27 23.05
C LEU A 24 -33.69 -22.61 22.42
N LEU A 25 -33.69 -23.21 21.23
CA LEU A 25 -32.47 -23.52 20.48
C LEU A 25 -31.78 -22.23 20.02
N PHE A 26 -32.56 -21.25 19.54
CA PHE A 26 -32.05 -19.92 19.18
C PHE A 26 -31.52 -19.18 20.41
N LEU A 27 -32.24 -19.19 21.54
CA LEU A 27 -31.78 -18.59 22.79
C LEU A 27 -30.54 -19.28 23.34
N ALA A 28 -30.42 -20.60 23.22
CA ALA A 28 -29.21 -21.34 23.59
C ALA A 28 -28.04 -20.98 22.68
N LEU A 29 -28.28 -20.79 21.37
CA LEU A 29 -27.27 -20.35 20.40
C LEU A 29 -26.82 -18.91 20.69
N VAL A 30 -27.76 -18.01 20.97
CA VAL A 30 -27.49 -16.63 21.38
C VAL A 30 -26.75 -16.59 22.71
N PHE A 31 -27.12 -17.43 23.67
CA PHE A 31 -26.41 -17.53 24.95
C PHE A 31 -24.99 -18.10 24.78
N LEU A 32 -24.79 -19.10 23.92
CA LEU A 32 -23.46 -19.61 23.57
C LEU A 32 -22.62 -18.56 22.83
N LEU A 33 -23.22 -17.76 21.96
CA LEU A 33 -22.57 -16.62 21.29
C LEU A 33 -22.21 -15.53 22.30
N ILE A 34 -23.12 -15.14 23.20
CA ILE A 34 -22.87 -14.14 24.25
C ILE A 34 -21.81 -14.64 25.23
N LYS A 35 -21.84 -15.92 25.62
CA LYS A 35 -20.83 -16.50 26.52
C LYS A 35 -19.48 -16.64 25.83
N GLY A 36 -19.45 -16.99 24.54
CA GLY A 36 -18.23 -16.95 23.72
C GLY A 36 -17.68 -15.53 23.55
N ILE A 37 -18.55 -14.52 23.48
CA ILE A 37 -18.19 -13.09 23.47
C ILE A 37 -17.72 -12.63 24.86
N GLN A 38 -18.37 -13.04 25.95
CA GLN A 38 -17.94 -12.68 27.32
C GLN A 38 -16.64 -13.37 27.72
N GLU A 39 -16.43 -14.65 27.35
CA GLU A 39 -15.15 -15.34 27.54
C GLU A 39 -14.03 -14.78 26.64
N THR A 40 -14.36 -14.11 25.53
CA THR A 40 -13.37 -13.37 24.72
C THR A 40 -13.15 -11.93 25.19
N VAL A 41 -14.08 -11.33 25.92
CA VAL A 41 -13.95 -9.98 26.50
C VAL A 41 -13.17 -10.01 27.83
N GLU A 42 -13.26 -11.08 28.62
CA GLU A 42 -12.53 -11.18 29.90
C GLU A 42 -11.07 -11.67 29.78
N ASP A 43 -10.67 -12.24 28.64
CA ASP A 43 -9.29 -12.69 28.45
C ASP A 43 -8.76 -12.27 27.08
N PHE A 44 -8.68 -10.96 26.84
CA PHE A 44 -7.72 -10.44 25.89
C PHE A 44 -6.34 -11.02 26.31
N GLY A 45 -5.81 -11.91 25.47
CA GLY A 45 -4.56 -12.65 25.66
C GLY A 45 -3.30 -11.77 25.66
N TYR A 46 -3.45 -10.44 25.70
CA TYR A 46 -2.39 -9.46 25.81
C TYR A 46 -2.67 -8.56 27.01
N SER A 47 -1.79 -8.60 27.99
CA SER A 47 -1.62 -7.59 29.03
C SER A 47 -0.13 -7.31 29.11
N ASN A 48 0.29 -6.19 29.69
CA ASN A 48 1.71 -5.93 29.88
C ASN A 48 2.36 -7.11 30.64
N GLU A 49 1.70 -7.65 31.65
CA GLU A 49 2.18 -8.85 32.38
C GLU A 49 2.33 -10.08 31.48
N LYS A 50 1.35 -10.36 30.59
CA LYS A 50 1.42 -11.48 29.64
C LYS A 50 2.52 -11.29 28.61
N ILE A 51 2.72 -10.06 28.12
CA ILE A 51 3.81 -9.71 27.18
C ILE A 51 5.17 -9.94 27.84
N LEU A 52 5.35 -9.43 29.07
CA LEU A 52 6.57 -9.61 29.84
C LEU A 52 6.85 -11.10 30.13
N ALA A 53 5.82 -11.86 30.51
CA ALA A 53 5.93 -13.29 30.77
C ALA A 53 6.31 -14.07 29.50
N TYR A 54 5.65 -13.79 28.38
CA TYR A 54 5.94 -14.40 27.08
C TYR A 54 7.40 -14.20 26.67
N ILE A 55 7.90 -12.97 26.72
CA ILE A 55 9.29 -12.66 26.33
C ILE A 55 10.28 -13.35 27.26
N LYS A 56 10.02 -13.34 28.57
CA LYS A 56 10.89 -14.00 29.54
C LYS A 56 10.91 -15.52 29.33
N GLU A 57 9.77 -16.13 29.04
CA GLU A 57 9.67 -17.56 28.78
C GLU A 57 10.37 -17.96 27.48
N LYS A 58 10.12 -17.21 26.40
CA LYS A 58 10.62 -17.53 25.06
C LYS A 58 12.11 -17.22 24.88
N HIS A 59 12.54 -16.05 25.36
CA HIS A 59 13.88 -15.50 25.07
C HIS A 59 14.78 -15.42 26.30
N GLY A 60 14.24 -15.62 27.51
CA GLY A 60 15.02 -15.55 28.75
C GLY A 60 15.46 -14.14 29.17
N ILE A 61 14.94 -13.10 28.51
CA ILE A 61 15.34 -11.70 28.72
C ILE A 61 14.30 -10.91 29.52
N LYS A 62 14.73 -9.78 30.07
CA LYS A 62 13.85 -8.80 30.70
C LYS A 62 13.67 -7.60 29.77
N VAL A 63 12.43 -7.13 29.70
CA VAL A 63 12.06 -5.98 28.88
C VAL A 63 11.14 -5.03 29.67
N THR A 64 10.94 -3.85 29.14
CA THR A 64 9.89 -2.89 29.53
C THR A 64 8.98 -2.64 28.34
N VAL A 65 7.67 -2.49 28.59
CA VAL A 65 6.73 -2.08 27.55
C VAL A 65 6.86 -0.57 27.36
N ILE A 66 7.15 -0.13 26.14
CA ILE A 66 7.29 1.28 25.77
C ILE A 66 6.12 1.79 24.94
N ARG A 67 5.38 0.88 24.28
CA ARG A 67 4.09 1.16 23.64
C ARG A 67 3.17 -0.04 23.86
N GLU A 68 1.96 0.21 24.35
CA GLU A 68 0.94 -0.83 24.49
C GLU A 68 0.33 -1.16 23.12
N ALA A 69 -0.23 -2.37 22.99
CA ALA A 69 -1.02 -2.72 21.82
C ALA A 69 -2.37 -1.99 21.88
N GLU A 70 -2.74 -1.32 20.80
CA GLU A 70 -4.01 -0.58 20.70
C GLU A 70 -4.92 -1.17 19.61
N PRO A 71 -6.26 -1.08 19.76
CA PRO A 71 -7.17 -1.47 18.68
C PRO A 71 -6.88 -0.67 17.41
N ASN A 72 -6.65 -1.36 16.30
CA ASN A 72 -6.32 -0.71 15.04
C ASN A 72 -7.55 0.05 14.50
N LYS A 73 -7.46 1.37 14.40
CA LYS A 73 -8.58 2.23 14.00
C LYS A 73 -8.80 2.12 12.49
N GLY A 74 -9.71 1.25 12.09
CA GLY A 74 -10.14 1.11 10.69
C GLY A 74 -9.83 -0.25 10.06
N VAL A 75 -9.07 -1.12 10.74
CA VAL A 75 -8.77 -2.49 10.30
C VAL A 75 -9.09 -3.46 11.44
N PRO A 76 -9.75 -4.61 11.19
CA PRO A 76 -9.92 -5.64 12.22
C PRO A 76 -8.55 -6.13 12.72
N GLY A 77 -8.18 -5.81 13.96
CA GLY A 77 -6.86 -6.14 14.48
C GLY A 77 -6.41 -5.26 15.66
N PHE A 78 -5.20 -5.54 16.15
CA PHE A 78 -4.48 -4.70 17.08
C PHE A 78 -3.21 -4.18 16.41
N GLU A 79 -2.75 -3.00 16.82
CA GLU A 79 -1.38 -2.57 16.61
C GLU A 79 -0.44 -3.36 17.51
N ASP A 80 0.78 -3.58 17.04
CA ASP A 80 1.77 -4.34 17.80
C ASP A 80 2.25 -3.57 19.04
N ALA A 81 2.41 -4.30 20.15
CA ALA A 81 3.04 -3.75 21.34
C ALA A 81 4.54 -3.62 21.10
N ARG A 82 5.14 -2.52 21.57
CA ARG A 82 6.60 -2.30 21.47
C ARG A 82 7.25 -2.38 22.83
N VAL A 83 8.34 -3.13 22.91
CA VAL A 83 9.09 -3.37 24.13
C VAL A 83 10.56 -3.00 23.96
N ARG A 84 11.25 -2.71 25.06
CA ARG A 84 12.69 -2.42 25.10
C ARG A 84 13.41 -3.33 26.10
N THR A 85 14.54 -3.91 25.72
CA THR A 85 15.39 -4.71 26.64
C THR A 85 15.91 -3.86 27.80
N THR A 86 16.11 -4.48 28.96
CA THR A 86 16.64 -3.81 30.16
C THR A 86 18.06 -4.25 30.51
N ASP A 87 18.73 -4.98 29.62
CA ASP A 87 20.06 -5.56 29.83
C ASP A 87 21.20 -4.64 29.36
N GLY A 88 20.90 -3.37 29.07
CA GLY A 88 21.86 -2.37 28.63
C GLY A 88 22.13 -2.34 27.13
N THR A 89 21.49 -3.23 26.35
CA THR A 89 21.50 -3.17 24.88
C THR A 89 20.45 -2.19 24.31
N ASP A 90 19.45 -1.85 25.12
CA ASP A 90 18.33 -0.97 24.78
C ASP A 90 17.63 -1.31 23.44
N LEU A 91 17.58 -2.59 23.09
CA LEU A 91 16.96 -3.08 21.86
C LEU A 91 15.44 -2.92 21.93
N GLU A 92 14.87 -2.29 20.91
CA GLU A 92 13.43 -2.16 20.73
C GLU A 92 12.91 -3.15 19.69
N PHE A 93 11.85 -3.87 20.04
CA PHE A 93 11.25 -4.86 19.14
C PHE A 93 9.74 -4.96 19.37
N ASP A 94 9.02 -5.49 18.38
CA ASP A 94 7.56 -5.61 18.45
C ASP A 94 7.12 -7.01 18.87
N VAL A 95 6.01 -7.03 19.59
CA VAL A 95 5.25 -8.22 19.96
C VAL A 95 3.92 -8.15 19.24
N ASN A 96 3.73 -9.10 18.32
CA ASN A 96 2.62 -9.08 17.38
C ASN A 96 1.34 -9.56 18.06
N ILE A 97 0.27 -8.79 17.95
CA ILE A 97 -1.03 -9.12 18.56
C ILE A 97 -2.07 -9.35 17.46
N ASN A 98 -2.67 -10.54 17.43
CA ASN A 98 -3.67 -10.88 16.42
C ASN A 98 -5.05 -10.24 16.73
N MET A 99 -5.99 -10.33 15.79
CA MET A 99 -7.35 -9.79 15.92
C MET A 99 -8.17 -10.29 17.12
N PHE A 100 -7.75 -11.38 17.76
CA PHE A 100 -8.38 -11.90 18.98
C PHE A 100 -7.68 -11.41 20.26
N GLY A 101 -6.75 -10.47 20.14
CA GLY A 101 -5.92 -10.00 21.24
C GLY A 101 -5.00 -11.09 21.79
N LYS A 102 -4.45 -11.97 20.97
CA LYS A 102 -3.46 -12.95 21.43
C LYS A 102 -2.10 -12.66 20.83
N ILE A 103 -1.05 -12.87 21.62
CA ILE A 103 0.34 -12.80 21.14
C ILE A 103 0.52 -13.87 20.05
N SER A 104 0.86 -13.44 18.84
CA SER A 104 1.09 -14.29 17.67
C SER A 104 2.56 -14.49 17.35
N GLY A 105 3.43 -13.63 17.89
CA GLY A 105 4.88 -13.70 17.67
C GLY A 105 5.59 -12.45 18.15
N ASP A 106 6.86 -12.36 17.78
CA ASP A 106 7.72 -11.20 18.00
C ASP A 106 8.85 -11.22 16.98
N ASN A 107 9.61 -10.13 16.89
CA ASN A 107 10.73 -9.99 15.97
C ASN A 107 12.09 -9.77 16.69
N TYR A 108 12.19 -10.16 17.96
CA TYR A 108 13.39 -9.99 18.77
C TYR A 108 14.65 -10.56 18.13
N GLU A 109 14.60 -11.81 17.64
CA GLU A 109 15.77 -12.47 17.03
C GLU A 109 16.28 -11.72 15.79
N ASN A 110 15.40 -11.08 15.02
CA ASN A 110 15.80 -10.26 13.88
C ASN A 110 16.51 -8.98 14.36
N VAL A 111 15.92 -8.25 15.30
CA VAL A 111 16.50 -7.03 15.88
C VAL A 111 17.87 -7.32 16.53
N LYS A 112 17.94 -8.37 17.34
CA LYS A 112 19.18 -8.83 17.99
C LYS A 112 20.26 -9.13 16.96
N LYS A 113 19.93 -9.91 15.93
CA LYS A 113 20.85 -10.26 14.85
C LYS A 113 21.38 -9.01 14.12
N ARG A 114 20.52 -8.05 13.81
CA ARG A 114 20.92 -6.77 13.19
C ARG A 114 21.85 -5.98 14.11
N HIS A 115 21.57 -5.93 15.40
CA HIS A 115 22.45 -5.28 16.37
C HIS A 115 23.83 -5.95 16.47
N GLU A 116 23.88 -7.28 16.48
CA GLU A 116 25.16 -8.02 16.46
C GLU A 116 25.96 -7.75 15.18
N LEU A 117 25.28 -7.66 14.03
CA LEU A 117 25.90 -7.27 12.76
C LEU A 117 26.42 -5.83 12.81
N GLU A 118 25.62 -4.89 13.34
CA GLU A 118 26.02 -3.50 13.53
C GLU A 118 27.33 -3.41 14.32
N GLN A 119 27.39 -4.06 15.48
CA GLN A 119 28.60 -4.08 16.32
C GLN A 119 29.78 -4.73 15.60
N LYS A 120 29.56 -5.84 14.90
CA LYS A 120 30.62 -6.57 14.19
C LYS A 120 31.21 -5.74 13.04
N TYR A 121 30.38 -5.02 12.29
CA TYR A 121 30.80 -4.33 11.08
C TYR A 121 31.10 -2.84 11.27
N ALA A 122 30.77 -2.24 12.42
CA ALA A 122 31.01 -0.83 12.73
C ALA A 122 32.44 -0.35 12.39
N ASP A 123 33.44 -1.19 12.67
CA ASP A 123 34.87 -0.93 12.41
C ASP A 123 35.47 -1.77 11.27
N SER A 124 34.64 -2.49 10.52
CA SER A 124 35.06 -3.30 9.39
C SER A 124 35.64 -2.46 8.27
N ARG A 125 36.44 -3.09 7.40
CA ARG A 125 36.95 -2.45 6.19
C ARG A 125 35.82 -1.93 5.30
N PHE A 126 34.69 -2.64 5.23
CA PHE A 126 33.57 -2.28 4.37
C PHE A 126 32.94 -0.95 4.80
N PHE A 127 32.65 -0.79 6.08
CA PHE A 127 32.07 0.45 6.61
C PHE A 127 33.06 1.61 6.52
N LYS A 128 34.36 1.36 6.71
CA LYS A 128 35.40 2.37 6.50
C LYS A 128 35.46 2.86 5.05
N GLU A 129 35.50 1.93 4.09
CA GLU A 129 35.50 2.27 2.65
C GLU A 129 34.22 3.04 2.24
N LEU A 130 33.05 2.65 2.76
CA LEU A 130 31.80 3.39 2.52
C LEU A 130 31.85 4.81 3.13
N ARG A 131 32.35 4.98 4.37
CA ARG A 131 32.54 6.32 4.96
C ARG A 131 33.54 7.17 4.16
N GLU A 132 34.60 6.57 3.63
CA GLU A 132 35.57 7.26 2.75
C GLU A 132 34.96 7.71 1.42
N LEU A 133 33.94 6.99 0.91
CA LEU A 133 33.14 7.45 -0.23
C LEU A 133 32.22 8.62 0.15
N GLY A 134 31.94 8.81 1.44
CA GLY A 134 31.28 9.99 2.02
C GLY A 134 29.93 9.72 2.70
N PHE A 135 29.51 8.46 2.91
CA PHE A 135 28.25 8.17 3.62
C PHE A 135 28.37 8.56 5.10
N SER A 136 27.42 9.34 5.61
CA SER A 136 27.42 9.87 6.99
C SER A 136 27.02 8.81 8.01
N GLN A 137 26.04 7.98 7.66
CA GLN A 137 25.54 6.88 8.48
C GLN A 137 25.41 5.60 7.65
N ILE A 138 25.75 4.48 8.28
CA ILE A 138 25.65 3.14 7.71
C ILE A 138 25.11 2.25 8.83
N THR A 139 23.99 1.56 8.61
CA THR A 139 23.43 0.67 9.63
C THR A 139 22.61 -0.47 9.03
N PHE A 140 22.53 -1.61 9.72
CA PHE A 140 21.65 -2.75 9.37
C PHE A 140 20.16 -2.53 9.74
N GLY A 141 19.79 -1.31 10.12
CA GLY A 141 18.46 -0.96 10.61
C GLY A 141 18.24 -1.42 12.04
N HIS A 142 17.35 -0.73 12.74
CA HIS A 142 17.05 -0.98 14.15
C HIS A 142 15.67 -1.58 14.35
N LYS A 143 14.81 -1.53 13.32
CA LYS A 143 13.45 -2.04 13.34
C LYS A 143 13.24 -3.13 12.27
N PRO A 144 12.25 -4.01 12.46
CA PRO A 144 11.90 -5.04 11.49
C PRO A 144 11.53 -4.50 10.12
N GLU A 145 10.79 -3.38 10.10
CA GLU A 145 10.41 -2.63 8.91
C GLU A 145 11.58 -1.90 8.26
N ASP A 146 12.69 -1.71 8.99
CA ASP A 146 13.85 -1.06 8.43
C ASP A 146 14.48 -1.94 7.35
N PRO A 147 15.03 -1.32 6.29
CA PRO A 147 15.75 -2.00 5.23
C PRO A 147 16.92 -2.82 5.80
N PRO A 148 17.34 -3.91 5.13
CA PRO A 148 18.46 -4.75 5.60
C PRO A 148 19.78 -4.00 5.73
N LEU A 149 19.95 -2.93 4.94
CA LEU A 149 21.06 -2.00 5.07
C LEU A 149 20.57 -0.61 4.69
N TYR A 150 20.85 0.37 5.54
CA TYR A 150 20.61 1.78 5.32
C TYR A 150 21.93 2.52 5.17
N LEU A 151 21.99 3.38 4.15
CA LEU A 151 23.08 4.30 3.89
C LEU A 151 22.52 5.73 3.86
N GLU A 152 23.15 6.61 4.60
CA GLU A 152 22.82 8.04 4.57
C GLU A 152 23.82 8.79 3.69
N LEU A 153 23.30 9.52 2.71
CA LEU A 153 24.05 10.46 1.89
C LEU A 153 24.51 11.65 2.74
N PRO A 154 25.67 12.24 2.43
CA PRO A 154 26.10 13.45 3.09
C PRO A 154 25.11 14.62 2.87
N GLU A 155 25.00 15.51 3.86
CA GLU A 155 23.97 16.56 3.95
C GLU A 155 23.89 17.49 2.72
N ASP A 156 24.98 17.64 1.97
CA ASP A 156 25.07 18.49 0.79
C ASP A 156 24.62 17.82 -0.52
N ARG A 157 24.25 16.54 -0.47
CA ARG A 157 23.86 15.75 -1.65
C ARG A 157 22.36 15.52 -1.74
N LYS A 158 21.89 15.44 -2.98
CA LYS A 158 20.50 15.08 -3.31
C LYS A 158 20.47 13.71 -3.98
N LEU A 159 19.31 13.05 -3.93
CA LEU A 159 19.06 11.78 -4.62
C LEU A 159 19.33 11.92 -6.12
N ALA A 160 18.72 12.93 -6.75
CA ALA A 160 18.80 13.22 -8.18
C ALA A 160 20.06 14.02 -8.59
N ASP A 161 21.25 13.60 -8.15
CA ASP A 161 22.53 14.24 -8.49
C ASP A 161 23.52 13.26 -9.13
N ALA A 162 24.21 13.71 -10.17
CA ALA A 162 25.21 12.93 -10.90
C ALA A 162 26.36 12.47 -9.99
N ASP A 163 26.76 13.29 -9.03
CA ASP A 163 27.82 12.92 -8.10
C ASP A 163 27.34 11.88 -7.08
N THR A 164 26.06 11.91 -6.66
CA THR A 164 25.43 10.85 -5.87
C THR A 164 25.45 9.53 -6.63
N PHE A 165 25.09 9.52 -7.91
CA PHE A 165 25.12 8.28 -8.69
C PHE A 165 26.53 7.72 -8.86
N ARG A 166 27.54 8.58 -9.06
CA ARG A 166 28.95 8.16 -9.10
C ARG A 166 29.42 7.55 -7.79
N MET A 167 29.01 8.14 -6.68
CA MET A 167 29.32 7.65 -5.33
C MET A 167 28.69 6.27 -5.10
N LEU A 168 27.40 6.11 -5.42
CA LEU A 168 26.69 4.84 -5.31
C LEU A 168 27.29 3.76 -6.21
N TYR A 169 27.60 4.10 -7.46
CA TYR A 169 28.21 3.17 -8.40
C TYR A 169 29.58 2.66 -7.91
N LYS A 170 30.37 3.54 -7.27
CA LYS A 170 31.63 3.16 -6.61
C LYS A 170 31.43 2.33 -5.34
N ALA A 171 30.31 2.50 -4.64
CA ALA A 171 29.99 1.74 -3.44
C ALA A 171 29.55 0.30 -3.74
N LEU A 172 28.95 0.04 -4.90
CA LEU A 172 28.40 -1.27 -5.26
C LEU A 172 29.38 -2.45 -5.07
N PRO A 173 30.66 -2.39 -5.51
CA PRO A 173 31.62 -3.47 -5.25
C PRO A 173 31.86 -3.72 -3.77
N VAL A 174 31.92 -2.66 -2.94
CA VAL A 174 32.10 -2.76 -1.49
C VAL A 174 30.89 -3.47 -0.86
N LEU A 175 29.69 -3.08 -1.28
CA LEU A 175 28.42 -3.64 -0.81
C LEU A 175 28.25 -5.11 -1.23
N LYS A 176 28.63 -5.47 -2.46
CA LYS A 176 28.64 -6.86 -2.94
C LYS A 176 29.61 -7.71 -2.13
N ASN A 177 30.79 -7.17 -1.80
CA ASN A 177 31.76 -7.87 -0.96
C ASN A 177 31.27 -8.03 0.49
N LEU A 178 30.56 -7.03 1.04
CA LEU A 178 29.89 -7.15 2.33
C LEU A 178 28.86 -8.28 2.32
N GLN A 179 28.01 -8.37 1.29
CA GLN A 179 27.03 -9.45 1.16
C GLN A 179 27.70 -10.83 1.06
N ASN A 180 28.83 -10.94 0.36
CA ASN A 180 29.60 -12.19 0.31
C ASN A 180 30.15 -12.57 1.70
N ASP A 181 30.71 -11.61 2.44
CA ASP A 181 31.23 -11.86 3.80
C ASP A 181 30.12 -12.25 4.79
N LEU A 182 28.93 -11.65 4.67
CA LEU A 182 27.74 -12.05 5.45
C LEU A 182 27.34 -13.50 5.17
N SER A 183 27.41 -13.91 3.89
CA SER A 183 27.07 -15.28 3.46
C SER A 183 28.10 -16.30 3.96
N GLU A 184 29.39 -16.01 3.82
CA GLU A 184 30.49 -16.91 4.21
C GLU A 184 30.59 -17.09 5.74
N ASN A 185 30.29 -16.04 6.50
CA ASN A 185 30.31 -16.07 7.96
C ASN A 185 29.06 -16.71 8.59
N ARG A 186 28.22 -17.39 7.78
CA ARG A 186 26.96 -18.01 8.21
C ARG A 186 26.05 -17.05 8.96
N ALA A 187 26.09 -15.76 8.61
CA ALA A 187 25.20 -14.79 9.22
C ALA A 187 23.75 -15.02 8.80
N ASP A 188 23.46 -15.82 7.76
CA ASP A 188 22.09 -16.02 7.23
C ASP A 188 21.34 -14.69 7.05
N TYR A 189 22.05 -13.68 6.54
CA TYR A 189 21.57 -12.32 6.41
C TYR A 189 21.81 -11.88 4.97
N ARG A 190 20.74 -11.42 4.30
CA ARG A 190 20.75 -11.14 2.88
C ARG A 190 20.35 -9.69 2.60
N ILE A 191 21.22 -9.01 1.87
CA ILE A 191 21.05 -7.65 1.39
C ILE A 191 20.81 -7.76 -0.13
N ASP A 192 19.55 -7.85 -0.53
CA ASP A 192 19.17 -7.74 -1.95
C ASP A 192 18.93 -6.28 -2.35
N THR A 193 18.40 -5.50 -1.41
CA THR A 193 18.06 -4.10 -1.58
C THR A 193 18.64 -3.30 -0.41
N ILE A 194 19.23 -2.16 -0.74
CA ILE A 194 19.80 -1.21 0.20
C ILE A 194 18.91 0.03 0.17
N SER A 195 18.64 0.63 1.32
CA SER A 195 17.99 1.94 1.36
C SER A 195 19.03 3.03 1.41
N VAL A 196 18.93 3.99 0.51
CA VAL A 196 19.78 5.18 0.46
C VAL A 196 18.88 6.38 0.66
N ASN A 197 18.97 7.04 1.82
CA ASN A 197 18.04 8.10 2.24
C ASN A 197 16.55 7.74 2.04
N GLY A 198 16.18 6.47 2.29
CA GLY A 198 14.80 5.98 2.13
C GLY A 198 14.53 5.34 0.78
N ALA A 199 15.25 5.72 -0.29
CA ALA A 199 15.05 5.15 -1.62
C ALA A 199 15.72 3.78 -1.77
N ALA A 200 14.99 2.80 -2.30
CA ALA A 200 15.41 1.43 -2.49
C ALA A 200 16.36 1.28 -3.70
N LEU A 201 17.58 0.80 -3.47
CA LEU A 201 18.57 0.49 -4.50
C LEU A 201 18.85 -1.02 -4.51
N SER A 202 18.65 -1.67 -5.66
CA SER A 202 19.00 -3.08 -5.83
C SER A 202 20.51 -3.27 -5.80
N LEU A 203 21.00 -4.24 -5.02
CA LEU A 203 22.43 -4.59 -4.99
C LEU A 203 22.85 -5.31 -6.28
N TYR A 204 21.91 -5.97 -6.94
CA TYR A 204 22.15 -6.87 -8.08
C TYR A 204 21.61 -6.34 -9.40
N GLY A 205 21.29 -5.04 -9.49
CA GLY A 205 20.97 -4.40 -10.76
C GLY A 205 22.13 -4.47 -11.76
N ASP A 206 21.78 -4.57 -13.06
CA ASP A 206 22.74 -4.66 -14.16
C ASP A 206 23.21 -3.25 -14.60
N TYR A 207 23.83 -2.54 -13.67
CA TYR A 207 24.24 -1.15 -13.86
C TYR A 207 25.50 -1.03 -14.72
N GLN A 208 25.36 -0.45 -15.91
CA GLN A 208 26.47 -0.26 -16.86
C GLN A 208 27.29 1.00 -16.61
N SER A 209 26.73 1.98 -15.90
CA SER A 209 27.39 3.25 -15.58
C SER A 209 26.72 3.93 -14.38
N PRO A 210 27.32 4.99 -13.80
CA PRO A 210 26.65 5.81 -12.80
C PRO A 210 25.31 6.39 -13.27
N GLU A 211 25.24 6.89 -14.49
CA GLU A 211 23.99 7.48 -15.00
C GLU A 211 22.90 6.42 -15.19
N ASP A 212 23.28 5.23 -15.68
CA ASP A 212 22.37 4.09 -15.81
C ASP A 212 21.85 3.62 -14.44
N LEU A 213 22.71 3.61 -13.41
CA LEU A 213 22.29 3.38 -12.02
C LEU A 213 21.26 4.43 -11.58
N GLY A 214 21.54 5.72 -11.79
CA GLY A 214 20.62 6.79 -11.42
C GLY A 214 19.26 6.68 -12.10
N ASN A 215 19.24 6.30 -13.37
CA ASN A 215 18.02 6.10 -14.14
C ASN A 215 17.19 4.92 -13.64
N GLN A 216 17.82 3.76 -13.40
CA GLN A 216 17.14 2.59 -12.85
C GLN A 216 16.65 2.86 -11.42
N TRP A 217 17.47 3.51 -10.60
CA TRP A 217 17.12 3.85 -9.22
C TRP A 217 15.93 4.82 -9.16
N ALA A 218 15.88 5.82 -10.04
CA ALA A 218 14.72 6.71 -10.14
C ALA A 218 13.47 5.99 -10.65
N ALA A 219 13.61 5.05 -11.59
CA ALA A 219 12.48 4.26 -12.10
C ALA A 219 11.85 3.38 -11.00
N ASP A 220 12.64 2.89 -10.06
CA ASP A 220 12.18 2.08 -8.93
C ASP A 220 11.64 2.93 -7.75
N ASN A 221 11.86 4.25 -7.75
CA ASN A 221 11.53 5.17 -6.64
C ASN A 221 10.94 6.50 -7.15
N ILE A 222 9.98 6.42 -8.07
CA ILE A 222 9.46 7.59 -8.80
C ILE A 222 8.99 8.70 -7.85
N ASP A 223 8.29 8.33 -6.78
CA ASP A 223 7.73 9.23 -5.76
C ASP A 223 8.78 10.03 -4.98
N LEU A 224 10.03 9.57 -4.94
CA LEU A 224 11.13 10.28 -4.30
C LEU A 224 11.94 11.14 -5.28
N PHE A 225 11.85 10.85 -6.58
CA PHE A 225 12.61 11.54 -7.61
C PHE A 225 11.80 12.61 -8.34
N ASP A 226 10.50 12.43 -8.46
CA ASP A 226 9.63 13.35 -9.21
C ASP A 226 9.48 14.71 -8.54
N ASP A 227 9.62 14.80 -7.21
CA ASP A 227 9.72 16.04 -6.43
C ASP A 227 10.68 17.08 -7.03
N SER A 228 11.71 16.63 -7.78
CA SER A 228 12.67 17.52 -8.43
C SER A 228 12.12 18.29 -9.64
N PHE A 229 11.04 17.83 -10.27
CA PHE A 229 10.47 18.42 -11.49
C PHE A 229 8.94 18.53 -11.51
N ILE A 230 8.21 17.78 -10.68
CA ILE A 230 6.75 17.61 -10.80
C ILE A 230 5.99 18.93 -10.67
N GLU A 231 6.38 19.82 -9.76
CA GLU A 231 5.71 21.12 -9.58
C GLU A 231 5.85 22.03 -10.82
N GLN A 232 6.98 21.94 -11.54
CA GLN A 232 7.15 22.68 -12.80
C GLN A 232 6.26 22.12 -13.89
N ASP A 233 6.09 20.80 -13.93
CA ASP A 233 5.25 20.14 -14.93
C ASP A 233 3.75 20.32 -14.62
N ILE A 234 3.34 20.30 -13.36
CA ILE A 234 1.99 20.71 -12.93
C ILE A 234 1.69 22.15 -13.39
N ALA A 235 2.65 23.07 -13.27
CA ALA A 235 2.46 24.45 -13.73
C ALA A 235 2.22 24.55 -15.25
N LYS A 236 2.83 23.66 -16.06
CA LYS A 236 2.55 23.58 -17.51
C LYS A 236 1.12 23.15 -17.78
N ALA A 237 0.55 22.25 -16.98
CA ALA A 237 -0.83 21.80 -17.10
C ALA A 237 -1.87 22.76 -16.47
N ALA A 238 -1.44 23.76 -15.67
CA ALA A 238 -2.36 24.61 -14.91
C ALA A 238 -3.39 25.37 -15.78
N HIS A 239 -3.02 25.68 -17.02
CA HIS A 239 -3.88 26.45 -17.94
C HIS A 239 -5.14 25.70 -18.38
N ILE A 240 -5.15 24.36 -18.38
CA ILE A 240 -6.33 23.57 -18.78
C ILE A 240 -7.33 23.32 -17.64
N LEU A 241 -6.94 23.59 -16.39
CA LEU A 241 -7.76 23.31 -15.22
C LEU A 241 -9.13 24.01 -15.24
N PRO A 242 -9.27 25.29 -15.61
CA PRO A 242 -10.58 25.95 -15.68
C PRO A 242 -11.54 25.30 -16.69
N ASP A 243 -11.01 24.81 -17.81
CA ASP A 243 -11.80 24.15 -18.83
C ASP A 243 -12.20 22.73 -18.39
N LEU A 244 -11.31 22.00 -17.71
CA LEU A 244 -11.65 20.73 -17.05
C LEU A 244 -12.77 20.90 -16.02
N LYS A 245 -12.71 21.96 -15.20
CA LYS A 245 -13.78 22.32 -14.26
C LYS A 245 -15.10 22.64 -14.97
N SER A 246 -15.05 23.34 -16.09
CA SER A 246 -16.25 23.63 -16.88
C SER A 246 -16.89 22.36 -17.46
N LEU A 247 -16.11 21.29 -17.69
CA LEU A 247 -16.58 19.97 -18.12
C LEU A 247 -17.09 19.08 -16.96
N GLY A 248 -16.97 19.53 -15.71
CA GLY A 248 -17.40 18.77 -14.54
C GLY A 248 -16.27 18.06 -13.78
N PHE A 249 -15.02 18.18 -14.21
CA PHE A 249 -13.88 17.47 -13.61
C PHE A 249 -13.06 18.36 -12.66
N ASN A 250 -12.50 17.77 -11.59
CA ASN A 250 -11.53 18.43 -10.69
C ASN A 250 -12.06 19.75 -10.09
N GLN A 251 -13.36 19.84 -9.79
CA GLN A 251 -14.03 21.06 -9.30
C GLN A 251 -13.28 21.74 -8.15
N GLU A 252 -12.84 20.94 -7.19
CA GLU A 252 -12.19 21.41 -5.97
C GLU A 252 -10.67 21.40 -6.01
N SER A 253 -10.06 20.84 -7.06
CA SER A 253 -8.61 20.81 -7.18
C SER A 253 -8.09 22.23 -7.37
N SER A 254 -7.05 22.59 -6.62
CA SER A 254 -6.34 23.88 -6.77
C SER A 254 -5.27 23.82 -7.85
N LYS A 255 -4.81 22.61 -8.21
CA LYS A 255 -3.84 22.31 -9.25
C LYS A 255 -4.29 21.10 -10.07
N PRO A 256 -3.82 20.91 -11.31
CA PRO A 256 -4.04 19.67 -12.05
C PRO A 256 -3.55 18.46 -11.24
N GLU A 257 -4.32 17.38 -11.21
CA GLU A 257 -3.93 16.12 -10.57
C GLU A 257 -3.05 15.34 -11.56
N LEU A 258 -1.73 15.54 -11.46
CA LEU A 258 -0.74 14.95 -12.36
C LEU A 258 0.21 14.08 -11.55
N GLN A 259 0.48 12.86 -12.03
CA GLN A 259 1.39 11.91 -11.39
C GLN A 259 2.38 11.37 -12.42
N CYS A 260 3.67 11.31 -12.06
CA CYS A 260 4.63 10.57 -12.88
C CYS A 260 4.41 9.07 -12.67
N VAL A 261 4.15 8.33 -13.76
CA VAL A 261 3.92 6.87 -13.69
C VAL A 261 5.04 6.06 -14.32
N LYS A 262 5.96 6.72 -15.02
CA LYS A 262 7.13 6.07 -15.62
C LYS A 262 8.29 7.04 -15.71
N MET A 263 9.43 6.64 -15.17
CA MET A 263 10.71 7.31 -15.37
C MET A 263 11.64 6.41 -16.16
N ILE A 264 12.31 6.98 -17.17
CA ILE A 264 13.45 6.37 -17.86
C ILE A 264 14.74 7.14 -17.53
N GLN A 265 14.60 8.42 -17.20
CA GLN A 265 15.68 9.27 -16.78
C GLN A 265 15.35 9.93 -15.45
N TYR A 266 16.34 10.04 -14.58
CA TYR A 266 16.15 10.49 -13.20
C TYR A 266 15.63 11.92 -13.06
N ASN A 267 15.77 12.76 -14.09
CA ASN A 267 15.47 14.18 -14.06
C ASN A 267 14.22 14.60 -14.85
N ARG A 268 13.45 13.63 -15.37
CA ARG A 268 12.19 13.91 -16.07
C ARG A 268 11.29 12.70 -16.07
N CYS A 269 9.98 12.96 -16.05
CA CYS A 269 9.02 11.90 -16.30
C CYS A 269 8.99 11.52 -17.78
N HIS A 270 8.91 10.21 -18.04
CA HIS A 270 8.72 9.68 -19.39
C HIS A 270 7.24 9.52 -19.74
N ALA A 271 6.39 9.21 -18.75
CA ALA A 271 4.95 9.13 -18.95
C ALA A 271 4.19 9.59 -17.70
N TYR A 272 3.22 10.48 -17.92
CA TYR A 272 2.32 10.99 -16.90
C TYR A 272 0.96 10.30 -16.94
N SER A 273 0.33 10.22 -15.77
CA SER A 273 -1.11 10.00 -15.61
C SER A 273 -1.75 11.29 -15.10
N MET A 274 -2.86 11.68 -15.71
CA MET A 274 -3.69 12.78 -15.19
C MET A 274 -4.99 12.23 -14.61
N THR A 275 -5.33 12.62 -13.40
CA THR A 275 -6.55 12.18 -12.71
C THR A 275 -7.69 13.17 -12.92
N LEU A 276 -8.79 12.68 -13.48
CA LEU A 276 -10.05 13.39 -13.63
C LEU A 276 -10.99 13.02 -12.48
N LEU A 277 -11.07 13.90 -11.48
CA LEU A 277 -11.96 13.71 -10.33
C LEU A 277 -13.39 14.10 -10.70
N THR A 278 -14.34 13.20 -10.48
CA THR A 278 -15.77 13.40 -10.82
C THR A 278 -16.61 13.79 -9.60
N GLU A 279 -16.13 13.50 -8.39
CA GLU A 279 -16.78 13.84 -7.13
C GLU A 279 -16.14 15.09 -6.48
N ASN A 280 -16.95 15.81 -5.71
CA ASN A 280 -16.50 16.87 -4.82
C ASN A 280 -16.21 16.32 -3.41
N LYS A 281 -15.70 17.14 -2.48
CA LYS A 281 -15.33 16.68 -1.12
C LYS A 281 -16.52 16.21 -0.28
N ASP A 282 -17.75 16.57 -0.66
CA ASP A 282 -18.97 16.15 0.02
C ASP A 282 -19.49 14.79 -0.50
N GLY A 283 -18.77 14.13 -1.41
CA GLY A 283 -19.23 12.91 -2.08
C GLY A 283 -20.38 13.16 -3.06
N ASN A 284 -20.62 14.44 -3.42
CA ASN A 284 -21.55 14.80 -4.46
C ASN A 284 -20.77 14.94 -5.77
N GLY A 285 -21.13 14.17 -6.78
CA GLY A 285 -20.34 14.09 -8.00
C GLY A 285 -21.15 13.88 -9.26
N MET A 286 -20.46 14.14 -10.37
CA MET A 286 -20.91 13.70 -11.67
C MET A 286 -20.81 12.17 -11.74
N GLN A 287 -21.96 11.50 -11.81
CA GLN A 287 -21.99 10.06 -12.05
C GLN A 287 -21.81 9.78 -13.54
N LEU A 288 -20.58 9.50 -13.94
CA LEU A 288 -20.29 9.10 -15.31
C LEU A 288 -20.71 7.66 -15.55
N ARG A 289 -21.31 7.41 -16.71
CA ARG A 289 -21.61 6.07 -17.20
C ARG A 289 -20.85 5.77 -18.48
N TYR A 290 -20.33 4.54 -18.58
CA TYR A 290 -19.60 4.10 -19.76
C TYR A 290 -20.44 4.08 -21.04
N ASP A 291 -21.76 3.85 -20.94
CA ASP A 291 -22.66 3.66 -22.07
C ASP A 291 -23.43 4.93 -22.47
N ARG A 292 -23.24 6.04 -21.74
CA ARG A 292 -23.87 7.33 -22.07
C ARG A 292 -23.00 8.13 -23.02
N THR A 293 -23.56 8.46 -24.18
CA THR A 293 -22.88 9.30 -25.19
C THR A 293 -22.42 10.64 -24.63
N GLU A 294 -23.28 11.32 -23.87
CA GLU A 294 -22.99 12.63 -23.27
C GLU A 294 -21.79 12.59 -22.32
N ASP A 295 -21.65 11.51 -21.56
CA ASP A 295 -20.54 11.30 -20.63
C ASP A 295 -19.24 11.00 -21.39
N LYS A 296 -19.29 10.14 -22.42
CA LYS A 296 -18.14 9.90 -23.31
C LYS A 296 -17.70 11.17 -24.03
N GLU A 297 -18.62 12.02 -24.47
CA GLU A 297 -18.30 13.31 -25.12
C GLU A 297 -17.59 14.28 -24.17
N LYS A 298 -17.99 14.34 -22.90
CA LYS A 298 -17.26 15.13 -21.88
C LYS A 298 -15.84 14.62 -21.67
N ILE A 299 -15.67 13.29 -21.55
CA ILE A 299 -14.35 12.67 -21.41
C ILE A 299 -13.51 12.96 -22.66
N PHE A 300 -14.10 12.87 -23.85
CA PHE A 300 -13.41 13.18 -25.10
C PHE A 300 -12.99 14.65 -25.18
N ALA A 301 -13.83 15.58 -24.74
CA ALA A 301 -13.46 17.00 -24.62
C ALA A 301 -12.30 17.20 -23.63
N ALA A 302 -12.31 16.52 -22.48
CA ALA A 302 -11.20 16.56 -21.52
C ALA A 302 -9.90 16.00 -22.14
N ILE A 303 -9.97 14.88 -22.85
CA ILE A 303 -8.83 14.31 -23.58
C ILE A 303 -8.26 15.35 -24.56
N ARG A 304 -9.12 16.07 -25.30
CA ARG A 304 -8.66 17.10 -26.24
C ARG A 304 -7.92 18.24 -25.56
N LEU A 305 -8.33 18.66 -24.37
CA LEU A 305 -7.61 19.66 -23.56
C LEU A 305 -6.28 19.11 -23.08
N ILE A 306 -6.26 17.87 -22.59
CA ILE A 306 -5.04 17.23 -22.08
C ILE A 306 -3.96 17.13 -23.17
N ARG A 307 -4.34 16.83 -24.42
CA ARG A 307 -3.41 16.80 -25.55
C ARG A 307 -2.79 18.14 -25.92
N THR A 308 -3.33 19.27 -25.44
CA THR A 308 -2.70 20.58 -25.68
C THR A 308 -1.59 20.88 -24.68
N VAL A 309 -1.47 20.09 -23.61
CA VAL A 309 -0.39 20.22 -22.63
C VAL A 309 0.88 19.63 -23.22
N ASP A 310 1.97 20.41 -23.20
CA ASP A 310 3.30 19.97 -23.64
C ASP A 310 3.96 19.06 -22.59
N LEU A 311 3.35 17.90 -22.35
CA LEU A 311 3.79 16.85 -21.44
C LEU A 311 3.43 15.47 -22.02
N PRO A 312 4.25 14.43 -21.76
CA PRO A 312 3.96 13.08 -22.22
C PRO A 312 2.87 12.40 -21.37
N ILE A 313 1.63 12.86 -21.46
CA ILE A 313 0.49 12.27 -20.74
C ILE A 313 -0.03 11.07 -21.54
N GLU A 314 0.30 9.85 -21.08
CA GLU A 314 -0.05 8.62 -21.80
C GLU A 314 -1.42 8.06 -21.42
N LYS A 315 -1.88 8.37 -20.21
CA LYS A 315 -3.16 7.89 -19.68
C LYS A 315 -3.87 8.94 -18.83
N ILE A 316 -5.19 8.78 -18.74
CA ILE A 316 -6.02 9.45 -17.75
C ILE A 316 -6.62 8.40 -16.81
N ALA A 317 -6.66 8.70 -15.52
CA ALA A 317 -7.44 7.97 -14.54
C ALA A 317 -8.72 8.77 -14.27
N ILE A 318 -9.87 8.11 -14.28
CA ILE A 318 -11.17 8.75 -14.04
C ILE A 318 -11.82 8.03 -12.88
N ASP A 319 -12.08 8.75 -11.81
CA ASP A 319 -12.70 8.17 -10.63
C ASP A 319 -14.22 8.07 -10.79
N TYR A 320 -14.78 7.05 -10.15
CA TYR A 320 -16.22 6.89 -9.97
C TYR A 320 -17.03 6.78 -11.28
N VAL A 321 -16.53 5.99 -12.23
CA VAL A 321 -17.26 5.65 -13.46
C VAL A 321 -18.08 4.38 -13.23
N TYR A 322 -19.38 4.44 -13.55
CA TYR A 322 -20.24 3.27 -13.54
C TYR A 322 -19.97 2.41 -14.77
N VAL A 323 -19.39 1.22 -14.56
CA VAL A 323 -18.91 0.31 -15.60
C VAL A 323 -19.32 -1.14 -15.34
N PRO A 324 -19.37 -2.01 -16.36
CA PRO A 324 -19.52 -3.44 -16.15
C PRO A 324 -18.23 -4.04 -15.55
N GLY A 325 -18.35 -5.11 -14.79
CA GLY A 325 -17.22 -5.78 -14.14
C GLY A 325 -16.22 -6.44 -15.10
N ASP A 326 -16.57 -6.64 -16.38
CA ASP A 326 -15.65 -7.08 -17.43
C ASP A 326 -15.47 -5.95 -18.48
N PRO A 327 -14.22 -5.49 -18.74
CA PRO A 327 -13.95 -4.47 -19.76
C PRO A 327 -14.48 -4.82 -21.14
N LYS A 328 -14.55 -6.11 -21.50
CA LYS A 328 -15.03 -6.53 -22.82
C LYS A 328 -16.52 -6.27 -23.00
N GLN A 329 -17.27 -6.16 -21.91
CA GLN A 329 -18.71 -5.93 -21.98
C GLN A 329 -19.05 -4.47 -22.29
N GLN A 330 -18.09 -3.55 -22.18
CA GLN A 330 -18.31 -2.12 -22.42
C GLN A 330 -18.67 -1.75 -23.88
N PHE A 331 -18.50 -2.69 -24.82
CA PHE A 331 -18.91 -2.53 -26.22
C PHE A 331 -20.43 -2.68 -26.42
N HIS A 332 -21.18 -2.95 -25.35
CA HIS A 332 -22.63 -3.10 -25.33
C HIS A 332 -23.25 -2.22 -24.26
N SER A 333 -24.44 -1.70 -24.51
CA SER A 333 -25.15 -0.89 -23.50
C SER A 333 -25.59 -1.76 -22.31
N GLU A 334 -25.85 -1.14 -21.16
CA GLU A 334 -26.36 -1.88 -20.00
C GLU A 334 -27.70 -2.56 -20.32
N GLU A 335 -28.54 -1.94 -21.16
CA GLU A 335 -29.80 -2.51 -21.64
C GLU A 335 -29.59 -3.77 -22.47
N GLU A 336 -28.63 -3.75 -23.39
CA GLU A 336 -28.28 -4.92 -24.21
C GLU A 336 -27.72 -6.06 -23.34
N LEU A 337 -26.88 -5.73 -22.37
CA LEU A 337 -26.29 -6.72 -21.45
C LEU A 337 -27.35 -7.36 -20.56
N LYS A 338 -28.30 -6.59 -20.04
CA LYS A 338 -29.44 -7.12 -19.25
C LYS A 338 -30.30 -8.09 -20.05
N GLN A 339 -30.43 -7.91 -21.36
CA GLN A 339 -31.21 -8.80 -22.23
C GLN A 339 -30.50 -10.12 -22.55
N ARG A 340 -29.17 -10.21 -22.39
CA ARG A 340 -28.39 -11.42 -22.71
C ARG A 340 -28.48 -12.53 -21.65
N GLY A 341 -29.12 -12.28 -20.51
CA GLY A 341 -29.39 -13.30 -19.49
C GLY A 341 -28.18 -13.74 -18.65
N GLU A 342 -26.99 -13.21 -18.92
CA GLU A 342 -25.82 -13.34 -18.05
C GLU A 342 -25.92 -12.32 -16.91
N GLN A 343 -25.63 -12.73 -15.67
CA GLN A 343 -25.55 -11.79 -14.55
C GLN A 343 -24.31 -10.90 -14.73
N VAL A 344 -24.49 -9.79 -15.44
CA VAL A 344 -23.45 -8.77 -15.58
C VAL A 344 -23.45 -7.91 -14.32
N HIS A 345 -22.33 -7.93 -13.59
CA HIS A 345 -22.12 -7.07 -12.44
C HIS A 345 -21.71 -5.67 -12.90
N PHE A 346 -22.23 -4.64 -12.25
CA PHE A 346 -21.85 -3.25 -12.46
C PHE A 346 -21.43 -2.62 -11.14
N ALA A 347 -20.46 -1.72 -11.18
CA ALA A 347 -19.98 -0.98 -10.02
C ALA A 347 -19.40 0.37 -10.44
N TYR A 348 -19.33 1.30 -9.48
CA TYR A 348 -18.54 2.51 -9.61
C TYR A 348 -17.07 2.18 -9.30
N GLN A 349 -16.18 2.48 -10.22
CA GLN A 349 -14.75 2.18 -10.11
C GLN A 349 -13.90 3.31 -10.71
N THR A 350 -12.63 3.38 -10.31
CA THR A 350 -11.62 4.14 -11.04
C THR A 350 -11.27 3.39 -12.32
N VAL A 351 -11.28 4.09 -13.45
CA VAL A 351 -10.97 3.50 -14.75
C VAL A 351 -9.87 4.29 -15.45
N GLU A 352 -9.08 3.59 -16.27
CA GLU A 352 -8.05 4.21 -17.07
C GLU A 352 -8.48 4.33 -18.54
N VAL A 353 -8.11 5.44 -19.18
CA VAL A 353 -8.15 5.58 -20.64
C VAL A 353 -6.73 5.84 -21.11
N MET A 354 -6.24 4.98 -22.00
CA MET A 354 -4.87 5.01 -22.51
C MET A 354 -4.82 5.41 -23.99
N ASN A 355 -3.61 5.57 -24.53
CA ASN A 355 -3.36 5.84 -25.95
C ASN A 355 -4.09 7.10 -26.43
N LEU A 356 -4.05 8.15 -25.61
CA LEU A 356 -4.86 9.35 -25.79
C LEU A 356 -4.79 9.86 -27.23
N GLU A 357 -3.62 10.02 -27.83
CA GLU A 357 -3.43 10.51 -29.21
C GLU A 357 -4.23 9.76 -30.31
N HIS A 358 -4.52 8.49 -30.11
CA HIS A 358 -5.22 7.63 -31.07
C HIS A 358 -6.75 7.76 -31.01
N ILE A 359 -7.30 8.30 -29.92
CA ILE A 359 -8.75 8.45 -29.74
C ILE A 359 -9.23 9.62 -30.62
N LYS A 360 -10.03 9.36 -31.65
CA LYS A 360 -10.51 10.40 -32.58
C LYS A 360 -11.94 10.87 -32.32
N THR A 361 -12.73 10.08 -31.61
CA THR A 361 -14.12 10.37 -31.24
C THR A 361 -14.42 9.81 -29.85
N ALA A 362 -15.56 10.22 -29.28
CA ALA A 362 -16.04 9.71 -28.00
C ALA A 362 -16.30 8.20 -28.02
N GLU A 363 -16.77 7.62 -29.14
CA GLU A 363 -16.99 6.17 -29.24
C GLU A 363 -15.68 5.37 -29.17
N GLY A 364 -14.56 5.98 -29.55
CA GLY A 364 -13.22 5.37 -29.48
C GLY A 364 -12.66 5.23 -28.06
N ILE A 365 -13.35 5.75 -27.05
CA ILE A 365 -12.95 5.62 -25.64
C ILE A 365 -13.25 4.20 -25.15
N VAL A 366 -12.19 3.56 -24.65
CA VAL A 366 -12.21 2.25 -23.99
C VAL A 366 -11.62 2.42 -22.59
N PHE A 367 -12.37 1.94 -21.60
CA PHE A 367 -12.02 1.94 -20.19
C PHE A 367 -11.28 0.65 -19.81
N PHE A 368 -10.21 0.80 -19.04
CA PHE A 368 -9.46 -0.28 -18.43
C PHE A 368 -9.62 -0.23 -16.91
N TYR A 369 -9.59 -1.38 -16.24
CA TYR A 369 -9.78 -1.51 -14.79
C TYR A 369 -8.60 -2.22 -14.16
#